data_AF-R7UUA6-F1
#
_entry.id   AF-R7UUA6-F1
#
_cell.length_a   1.000
_cell.length_b   1.000
_cell.length_c   1.000
_cell.angle_alpha   90.00
_cell.angle_beta   90.00
_cell.angle_gamma   90.00
#
_symmetry.space_group_name_H-M   'P 1'
#
loop_
_entity.id
_entity.type
_entity.pdbx_description
1 polymer ?
#
loop_
_entity_poly.entity_id
_entity_poly.type
_entity_poly.pdbx_seq_one_letter_code
_entity_poly.pdbx_strand_id
1 'polypeptide(L)'
;MNQVEAITMEELTALTSSSDRVYMQSLMVRERLLGPDHKDTVFGLMYRGAVYADSHSYQRCVDLWKYAFNLRHCQNERVTHEGLYTLQALCKLFLEIDEEHSGGFTNEAVRYEDVSSIFNTICDEVEAAFLSSKDGILQTTTKEDYNILVMLLLHIIHLLDHIAIGPDDVLAFRRRVHQLLKKKFSLMDGRTLLHLAMDYKTSNIGGDFYSKFPNRQVVKLLVGCGAEVNAVDGRANTPLHVCSKLVQKGNLDQAEMAQSAKIAKVLIASGAHMDARNKRGQLASDGLTQLPLQLRPLNHVTLKCLAARTVRSSEIAYEGEVPKSLHKFIELH
;
A
#
# COMPACT_ATOMS: atom_id res chain seq x y z
N MET A 1 -19.24 15.80 -12.97
CA MET A 1 -20.24 15.73 -14.06
C MET A 1 -20.39 17.12 -14.66
N ASN A 2 -19.93 17.34 -15.91
CA ASN A 2 -20.05 18.65 -16.59
C ASN A 2 -21.33 18.79 -17.43
N GLN A 3 -22.37 18.01 -17.11
CA GLN A 3 -23.67 18.08 -17.78
C GLN A 3 -24.68 18.73 -16.83
N VAL A 4 -25.64 19.45 -17.40
CA VAL A 4 -26.77 20.06 -16.68
C VAL A 4 -27.99 19.19 -16.94
N GLU A 5 -28.84 19.02 -15.92
CA GLU A 5 -30.08 18.26 -16.04
C GLU A 5 -30.99 18.95 -17.07
N ALA A 6 -31.52 18.19 -18.02
CA ALA A 6 -32.47 18.72 -18.98
C ALA A 6 -33.80 19.04 -18.29
N ILE A 7 -34.22 20.29 -18.40
CA ILE A 7 -35.44 20.80 -17.76
C ILE A 7 -36.53 21.08 -18.79
N THR A 8 -36.20 21.10 -20.09
CA THR A 8 -37.15 21.30 -21.18
C THR A 8 -37.31 20.04 -22.06
N MET A 9 -38.45 19.92 -22.73
CA MET A 9 -38.73 18.82 -23.66
C MET A 9 -37.78 18.86 -24.88
N GLU A 10 -37.36 20.05 -25.29
CA GLU A 10 -36.39 20.25 -26.39
C GLU A 10 -35.00 19.75 -26.01
N GLU A 11 -34.52 20.06 -24.80
CA GLU A 11 -33.25 19.51 -24.29
C GLU A 11 -33.33 17.99 -24.16
N LEU A 12 -34.44 17.45 -23.65
CA LEU A 12 -34.63 16.00 -23.50
C LEU A 12 -34.64 15.29 -24.86
N THR A 13 -35.32 15.84 -25.85
CA THR A 13 -35.32 15.27 -27.22
C THR A 13 -33.97 15.39 -27.91
N ALA A 14 -33.18 16.42 -27.64
CA ALA A 14 -31.81 16.51 -28.14
C ALA A 14 -30.89 15.44 -27.52
N LEU A 15 -31.17 15.01 -26.28
CA LEU A 15 -30.38 14.00 -25.56
C LEU A 15 -30.63 12.57 -26.03
N THR A 16 -31.83 12.23 -26.51
CA THR A 16 -32.18 10.86 -26.94
C THR A 16 -31.32 10.35 -28.10
N SER A 17 -30.64 11.24 -28.81
CA SER A 17 -29.67 10.92 -29.86
C SER A 17 -28.45 10.13 -29.36
N SER A 18 -28.17 10.14 -28.05
CA SER A 18 -27.03 9.43 -27.46
C SER A 18 -27.43 8.70 -26.18
N SER A 19 -27.33 7.38 -26.23
CA SER A 19 -27.57 6.51 -25.07
C SER A 19 -26.71 6.93 -23.85
N ASP A 20 -25.44 7.27 -24.08
CA ASP A 20 -24.51 7.78 -23.06
C ASP A 20 -25.08 8.99 -22.29
N ARG A 21 -25.59 9.98 -23.04
CA ARG A 21 -26.16 11.20 -22.46
C ARG A 21 -27.45 10.91 -21.71
N VAL A 22 -28.30 10.03 -22.21
CA VAL A 22 -29.53 9.60 -21.50
C VAL A 22 -29.20 8.92 -20.17
N TYR A 23 -28.20 8.03 -20.14
CA TYR A 23 -27.76 7.40 -18.90
C TYR A 23 -27.21 8.42 -17.90
N MET A 24 -26.38 9.36 -18.34
CA MET A 24 -25.86 10.41 -17.47
C MET A 24 -26.98 11.28 -16.89
N GLN A 25 -28.01 11.61 -17.68
CA GLN A 25 -29.20 12.31 -17.18
C GLN A 25 -29.95 11.49 -16.13
N SER A 26 -30.10 10.18 -16.33
CA SER A 26 -30.74 9.33 -15.32
C SER A 26 -29.99 9.32 -13.99
N LEU A 27 -28.65 9.40 -14.02
CA LEU A 27 -27.81 9.46 -12.83
C LEU A 27 -27.95 10.80 -12.12
N MET A 28 -27.98 11.90 -12.86
CA MET A 28 -28.21 13.24 -12.29
C MET A 28 -29.58 13.35 -11.62
N VAL A 29 -30.64 12.86 -12.28
CA VAL A 29 -31.99 12.81 -11.70
C VAL A 29 -32.00 11.93 -10.46
N ARG A 30 -31.34 10.77 -10.50
CA ARG A 30 -31.25 9.85 -9.36
C ARG A 30 -30.55 10.50 -8.17
N GLU A 31 -29.40 11.15 -8.40
CA GLU A 31 -28.67 11.88 -7.38
C GLU A 31 -29.51 13.00 -6.76
N ARG A 32 -30.24 13.77 -7.59
CA ARG A 32 -31.12 14.84 -7.11
C ARG A 32 -32.29 14.32 -6.26
N LEU A 33 -32.89 13.19 -6.65
CA LEU A 33 -34.07 12.64 -5.99
C LEU A 33 -33.73 11.84 -4.74
N LEU A 34 -32.72 10.97 -4.80
CA LEU A 34 -32.34 10.08 -3.71
C LEU A 34 -31.30 10.69 -2.77
N GLY A 35 -30.56 11.69 -3.26
CA GLY A 35 -29.45 12.30 -2.54
C GLY A 35 -28.12 11.58 -2.76
N PRO A 36 -27.01 12.22 -2.33
CA PRO A 36 -25.65 11.73 -2.55
C PRO A 36 -25.25 10.53 -1.66
N ASP A 37 -25.89 10.37 -0.51
CA ASP A 37 -25.59 9.27 0.43
C ASP A 37 -26.30 7.95 0.05
N HIS A 38 -27.39 8.05 -0.72
CA HIS A 38 -28.21 6.88 -1.06
C HIS A 38 -27.42 5.83 -1.84
N LYS A 39 -27.53 4.56 -1.42
CA LYS A 39 -26.79 3.43 -1.99
C LYS A 39 -26.98 3.30 -3.51
N ASP A 40 -28.21 3.48 -4.00
CA ASP A 40 -28.51 3.39 -5.43
C ASP A 40 -27.90 4.53 -6.28
N THR A 41 -27.64 5.69 -5.67
CA THR A 41 -26.94 6.80 -6.33
C THR A 41 -25.50 6.38 -6.60
N VAL A 42 -24.80 5.93 -5.56
CA VAL A 42 -23.40 5.49 -5.69
C VAL A 42 -23.28 4.24 -6.53
N PHE A 43 -24.15 3.25 -6.33
CA PHE A 43 -24.17 2.04 -7.17
C PHE A 43 -24.40 2.38 -8.65
N GLY A 44 -25.30 3.32 -8.96
CA GLY A 44 -25.53 3.77 -10.33
C GLY A 44 -24.29 4.41 -10.96
N LEU A 45 -23.60 5.28 -10.22
CA LEU A 45 -22.35 5.90 -10.66
C LEU A 45 -21.23 4.86 -10.86
N MET A 46 -21.08 3.95 -9.91
CA MET A 46 -20.09 2.88 -9.97
C MET A 46 -20.34 1.95 -11.17
N TYR A 47 -21.59 1.51 -11.36
CA TYR A 47 -21.97 0.66 -12.48
C TYR A 47 -21.71 1.35 -13.83
N ARG A 48 -22.07 2.64 -13.96
CA ARG A 48 -21.80 3.38 -15.19
C ARG A 48 -20.30 3.52 -15.46
N GLY A 49 -19.49 3.71 -14.41
CA GLY A 49 -18.03 3.75 -14.55
C GLY A 49 -17.47 2.41 -15.01
N ALA A 50 -17.98 1.28 -14.49
CA ALA A 50 -17.59 -0.05 -14.96
C ALA A 50 -17.86 -0.22 -16.48
N VAL A 51 -19.01 0.26 -16.97
CA VAL A 51 -19.30 0.26 -18.42
C VAL A 51 -18.30 1.13 -19.22
N TYR A 52 -17.81 2.23 -18.65
CA TYR A 52 -16.74 3.01 -19.28
C TYR A 52 -15.40 2.26 -19.29
N ALA A 53 -15.06 1.53 -18.22
CA ALA A 53 -13.88 0.69 -18.18
C ALA A 53 -13.94 -0.43 -19.22
N ASP A 54 -15.07 -1.15 -19.32
CA ASP A 54 -15.27 -2.21 -20.33
C ASP A 54 -15.14 -1.68 -21.78
N SER A 55 -15.52 -0.43 -22.00
CA SER A 55 -15.38 0.26 -23.29
C SER A 55 -14.04 1.00 -23.45
N HIS A 56 -13.07 0.75 -22.57
CA HIS A 56 -11.72 1.32 -22.57
C HIS A 56 -11.70 2.87 -22.49
N SER A 57 -12.80 3.47 -22.07
CA SER A 57 -12.93 4.90 -21.77
C SER A 57 -12.50 5.17 -20.33
N TYR A 58 -11.25 4.84 -20.02
CA TYR A 58 -10.75 4.74 -18.65
C TYR A 58 -10.83 6.05 -17.88
N GLN A 59 -10.45 7.17 -18.51
CA GLN A 59 -10.53 8.46 -17.82
C GLN A 59 -11.97 8.80 -17.39
N ARG A 60 -12.98 8.47 -18.21
CA ARG A 60 -14.38 8.70 -17.84
C ARG A 60 -14.80 7.85 -16.64
N CYS A 61 -14.29 6.62 -16.56
CA CYS A 61 -14.48 5.76 -15.39
C CYS A 61 -13.86 6.39 -14.13
N VAL A 62 -12.57 6.79 -14.23
CA VAL A 62 -11.83 7.44 -13.13
C VAL A 62 -12.57 8.69 -12.63
N ASP A 63 -12.96 9.58 -13.55
CA ASP A 63 -13.67 10.82 -13.19
C ASP A 63 -14.99 10.52 -12.45
N LEU A 64 -15.72 9.50 -12.91
CA LEU A 64 -17.02 9.14 -12.33
C LEU A 64 -16.89 8.43 -10.97
N TRP A 65 -15.94 7.51 -10.83
CA TRP A 65 -15.69 6.82 -9.56
C TRP A 65 -15.05 7.73 -8.52
N LYS A 66 -14.16 8.65 -8.91
CA LYS A 66 -13.66 9.71 -8.02
C LYS A 66 -14.79 10.62 -7.57
N TYR A 67 -15.71 10.98 -8.46
CA TYR A 67 -16.90 11.74 -8.10
C TYR A 67 -17.77 10.98 -7.10
N ALA A 68 -18.07 9.70 -7.35
CA ALA A 68 -18.84 8.84 -6.45
C ALA A 68 -18.18 8.71 -5.07
N PHE A 69 -16.86 8.59 -5.03
CA PHE A 69 -16.09 8.57 -3.78
C PHE A 69 -16.20 9.91 -3.03
N ASN A 70 -15.99 11.03 -3.73
CA ASN A 70 -16.02 12.37 -3.13
C ASN A 70 -17.42 12.77 -2.65
N LEU A 71 -18.50 12.33 -3.33
CA LEU A 71 -19.88 12.57 -2.88
C LEU A 71 -20.10 12.12 -1.44
N ARG A 72 -19.48 11.00 -1.05
CA ARG A 72 -19.55 10.45 0.31
C ARG A 72 -18.49 11.04 1.22
N HIS A 73 -17.27 11.21 0.72
CA HIS A 73 -16.16 11.70 1.52
C HIS A 73 -16.30 13.18 1.95
N CYS A 74 -16.93 14.03 1.13
CA CYS A 74 -17.17 15.43 1.45
C CYS A 74 -18.15 15.66 2.62
N GLN A 75 -18.83 14.62 3.11
CA GLN A 75 -19.71 14.72 4.29
C GLN A 75 -18.98 14.62 5.63
N ASN A 76 -17.63 14.67 5.62
CA ASN A 76 -16.78 14.68 6.81
C ASN A 76 -16.84 13.38 7.64
N GLU A 77 -17.37 12.30 7.04
CA GLU A 77 -17.34 10.96 7.59
C GLU A 77 -16.06 10.23 7.14
N ARG A 78 -15.49 9.45 8.06
CA ARG A 78 -14.35 8.56 7.82
C ARG A 78 -14.63 7.65 6.62
N VAL A 79 -13.59 7.10 5.99
CA VAL A 79 -13.80 6.11 4.92
C VAL A 79 -14.61 4.93 5.48
N THR A 80 -15.89 4.88 5.12
CA THR A 80 -16.78 3.77 5.46
C THR A 80 -16.37 2.53 4.69
N HIS A 81 -16.83 1.35 5.11
CA HIS A 81 -16.58 0.09 4.39
C HIS A 81 -17.00 0.18 2.90
N GLU A 82 -18.07 0.92 2.58
CA GLU A 82 -18.48 1.13 1.19
C GLU A 82 -17.54 2.10 0.43
N GLY A 83 -17.01 3.12 1.11
CA GLY A 83 -15.97 3.99 0.55
C GLY A 83 -14.67 3.24 0.26
N LEU A 84 -14.31 2.27 1.12
CA LEU A 84 -13.15 1.41 0.91
C LEU A 84 -13.28 0.55 -0.35
N TYR A 85 -14.47 -0.01 -0.61
CA TYR A 85 -14.72 -0.72 -1.86
C TYR A 85 -14.48 0.14 -3.10
N THR A 86 -14.90 1.42 -3.05
CA THR A 86 -14.67 2.37 -4.14
C THR A 86 -13.18 2.67 -4.33
N LEU A 87 -12.42 2.81 -3.23
CA LEU A 87 -10.96 2.95 -3.29
C LEU A 87 -10.28 1.71 -3.87
N GLN A 88 -10.71 0.51 -3.47
CA GLN A 88 -10.21 -0.75 -4.04
C GLN A 88 -10.42 -0.79 -5.55
N ALA A 89 -11.63 -0.49 -6.02
CA ALA A 89 -11.97 -0.46 -7.43
C ALA A 89 -11.12 0.57 -8.21
N LEU A 90 -10.98 1.80 -7.68
CA LEU A 90 -10.12 2.83 -8.28
C LEU A 90 -8.65 2.40 -8.34
N CYS A 91 -8.10 1.85 -7.26
CA CYS A 91 -6.71 1.39 -7.22
C CYS A 91 -6.46 0.26 -8.24
N LYS A 92 -7.40 -0.68 -8.36
CA LYS A 92 -7.34 -1.77 -9.33
C LYS A 92 -7.37 -1.23 -10.76
N LEU A 93 -8.32 -0.34 -11.06
CA LEU A 93 -8.43 0.31 -12.35
C LEU A 93 -7.16 1.07 -12.74
N PHE A 94 -6.55 1.81 -11.81
CA PHE A 94 -5.30 2.50 -12.10
C PHE A 94 -4.16 1.55 -12.49
N LEU A 95 -4.07 0.38 -11.83
CA LEU A 95 -3.07 -0.63 -12.19
C LEU A 95 -3.37 -1.27 -13.55
N GLU A 96 -4.64 -1.55 -13.85
CA GLU A 96 -5.08 -2.10 -15.14
C GLU A 96 -4.76 -1.13 -16.29
N ILE A 97 -5.03 0.17 -16.13
CA ILE A 97 -4.70 1.19 -17.14
C ILE A 97 -3.18 1.27 -17.35
N ASP A 98 -2.36 1.26 -16.28
CA ASP A 98 -0.89 1.32 -16.39
C ASP A 98 -0.33 0.08 -17.10
N GLU A 99 -0.87 -1.11 -16.81
CA GLU A 99 -0.49 -2.36 -17.46
C GLU A 99 -0.87 -2.36 -18.95
N GLU A 100 -2.10 -1.98 -19.30
CA GLU A 100 -2.55 -1.90 -20.68
C GLU A 100 -1.80 -0.83 -21.49
N HIS A 101 -1.53 0.32 -20.87
CA HIS A 101 -0.78 1.39 -21.51
C HIS A 101 0.66 0.96 -21.77
N SER A 102 1.32 0.36 -20.77
CA SER A 102 2.67 -0.18 -20.91
C SER A 102 2.75 -1.32 -21.92
N GLY A 103 1.68 -2.11 -22.05
CA GLY A 103 1.52 -3.16 -23.05
C GLY A 103 1.16 -2.67 -24.46
N GLY A 104 0.82 -1.39 -24.62
CA GLY A 104 0.40 -0.80 -25.90
C GLY A 104 -1.03 -1.15 -26.33
N PHE A 105 -1.87 -1.65 -25.42
CA PHE A 105 -3.28 -1.95 -25.67
C PHE A 105 -4.17 -0.71 -25.61
N THR A 106 -3.75 0.33 -24.87
CA THR A 106 -4.44 1.62 -24.80
C THR A 106 -3.49 2.82 -24.92
N ASN A 107 -3.99 3.89 -25.51
CA ASN A 107 -3.30 5.19 -25.56
C ASN A 107 -3.62 6.07 -24.33
N GLU A 108 -4.58 5.68 -23.49
CA GLU A 108 -4.90 6.40 -22.27
C GLU A 108 -3.90 6.03 -21.17
N ALA A 109 -3.10 7.01 -20.73
CA ALA A 109 -2.19 6.86 -19.61
C ALA A 109 -2.87 7.30 -18.30
N VAL A 110 -2.50 6.65 -17.20
CA VAL A 110 -2.93 7.06 -15.86
C VAL A 110 -2.42 8.46 -15.54
N ARG A 111 -3.31 9.35 -15.08
CA ARG A 111 -2.92 10.69 -14.64
C ARG A 111 -2.32 10.65 -13.24
N TYR A 112 -1.13 11.21 -13.07
CA TYR A 112 -0.47 11.33 -11.78
C TYR A 112 -1.34 12.06 -10.74
N GLU A 113 -2.03 13.12 -11.13
CA GLU A 113 -2.90 13.91 -10.24
C GLU A 113 -4.03 13.06 -9.64
N ASP A 114 -4.62 12.15 -10.43
CA ASP A 114 -5.69 11.26 -9.99
C ASP A 114 -5.20 10.26 -8.95
N VAL A 115 -4.06 9.62 -9.22
CA VAL A 115 -3.44 8.66 -8.30
C VAL A 115 -2.93 9.36 -7.04
N SER A 116 -2.32 10.53 -7.18
CA SER A 116 -1.79 11.29 -6.05
C SER A 116 -2.90 11.80 -5.13
N SER A 117 -4.09 12.15 -5.65
CA SER A 117 -5.21 12.57 -4.79
C SER A 117 -5.68 11.39 -3.94
N ILE A 118 -5.86 10.21 -4.56
CA ILE A 118 -6.28 8.98 -3.86
C ILE A 118 -5.21 8.52 -2.87
N PHE A 119 -3.94 8.60 -3.23
CA PHE A 119 -2.82 8.33 -2.33
C PHE A 119 -2.87 9.19 -1.06
N ASN A 120 -3.09 10.50 -1.21
CA ASN A 120 -3.15 11.41 -0.07
C ASN A 120 -4.34 11.07 0.84
N THR A 121 -5.52 10.78 0.27
CA THR A 121 -6.69 10.33 1.03
C THR A 121 -6.43 9.03 1.81
N ILE A 122 -5.81 8.04 1.17
CA ILE A 122 -5.46 6.77 1.84
C ILE A 122 -4.46 7.04 2.98
N CYS A 123 -3.44 7.88 2.76
CA CYS A 123 -2.50 8.27 3.81
C CYS A 123 -3.21 8.92 4.99
N ASP A 124 -4.09 9.90 4.76
CA ASP A 124 -4.82 10.58 5.83
C ASP A 124 -5.71 9.63 6.62
N GLU A 125 -6.42 8.72 5.95
CA GLU A 125 -7.25 7.72 6.62
C GLU A 125 -6.43 6.72 7.43
N VAL A 126 -5.31 6.23 6.89
CA VAL A 126 -4.39 5.32 7.62
C VAL A 126 -3.83 6.02 8.86
N GLU A 127 -3.39 7.26 8.74
CA GLU A 127 -2.88 8.04 9.87
C GLU A 127 -3.96 8.26 10.94
N ALA A 128 -5.16 8.65 10.51
CA ALA A 128 -6.27 8.90 11.40
C ALA A 128 -6.75 7.61 12.09
N ALA A 129 -6.79 6.47 11.38
CA ALA A 129 -7.18 5.17 11.94
C ALA A 129 -6.15 4.68 12.97
N PHE A 130 -4.86 4.86 12.68
CA PHE A 130 -3.78 4.50 13.59
C PHE A 130 -3.81 5.33 14.88
N LEU A 131 -4.08 6.63 14.79
CA LEU A 131 -4.21 7.50 15.97
C LEU A 131 -5.44 7.13 16.82
N SER A 132 -6.62 6.96 16.19
CA SER A 132 -7.83 6.54 16.91
C SER A 132 -7.66 5.20 17.63
N SER A 133 -6.90 4.26 17.05
CA SER A 133 -6.58 2.99 17.71
C SER A 133 -5.68 3.15 18.95
N LYS A 134 -4.82 4.18 19.00
CA LYS A 134 -3.98 4.45 20.18
C LYS A 134 -4.77 5.12 21.29
N ASP A 135 -5.69 6.00 20.93
CA ASP A 135 -6.47 6.80 21.87
C ASP A 135 -7.67 6.04 22.47
N GLY A 136 -7.91 4.79 22.03
CA GLY A 136 -9.00 3.95 22.55
C GLY A 136 -10.40 4.44 22.17
N ILE A 137 -10.51 5.29 21.14
CA ILE A 137 -11.76 5.87 20.66
C ILE A 137 -12.47 4.84 19.75
N LEU A 138 -13.81 4.82 19.80
CA LEU A 138 -14.70 4.00 18.96
C LEU A 138 -14.18 3.88 17.52
N GLN A 139 -13.71 2.69 17.15
CA GLN A 139 -13.22 2.41 15.80
C GLN A 139 -14.41 2.32 14.83
N THR A 140 -14.55 3.30 13.95
CA THR A 140 -15.46 3.19 12.78
C THR A 140 -14.90 2.24 11.72
N THR A 141 -13.57 2.12 11.63
CA THR A 141 -12.86 1.26 10.68
C THR A 141 -12.57 -0.10 11.31
N THR A 142 -13.00 -1.19 10.67
CA THR A 142 -12.68 -2.54 11.16
C THR A 142 -11.18 -2.83 11.02
N LYS A 143 -10.69 -3.83 11.75
CA LYS A 143 -9.29 -4.28 11.64
C LYS A 143 -8.97 -4.75 10.21
N GLU A 144 -9.92 -5.43 9.59
CA GLU A 144 -9.86 -5.91 8.22
C GLU A 144 -9.74 -4.73 7.24
N ASP A 145 -10.61 -3.71 7.39
CA ASP A 145 -10.61 -2.51 6.56
C ASP A 145 -9.29 -1.74 6.66
N TYR A 146 -8.76 -1.60 7.89
CA TYR A 146 -7.47 -0.95 8.10
C TYR A 146 -6.32 -1.72 7.42
N ASN A 147 -6.33 -3.06 7.49
CA ASN A 147 -5.32 -3.86 6.77
C ASN A 147 -5.44 -3.66 5.25
N ILE A 148 -6.66 -3.63 4.72
CA ILE A 148 -6.92 -3.38 3.29
C ILE A 148 -6.39 -2.00 2.89
N LEU A 149 -6.69 -0.94 3.66
CA LEU A 149 -6.19 0.41 3.41
C LEU A 149 -4.66 0.47 3.35
N VAL A 150 -3.97 -0.18 4.30
CA VAL A 150 -2.50 -0.21 4.31
C VAL A 150 -1.94 -1.04 3.15
N MET A 151 -2.64 -2.10 2.72
CA MET A 151 -2.25 -2.83 1.51
C MET A 151 -2.47 -1.98 0.24
N LEU A 152 -3.61 -1.31 0.10
CA LEU A 152 -3.89 -0.41 -1.03
C LEU A 152 -2.84 0.70 -1.12
N LEU A 153 -2.49 1.30 0.01
CA LEU A 153 -1.42 2.29 0.12
C LEU A 153 -0.12 1.78 -0.53
N LEU A 154 0.26 0.52 -0.29
CA LEU A 154 1.48 -0.05 -0.84
C LEU A 154 1.43 -0.24 -2.36
N HIS A 155 0.27 -0.61 -2.90
CA HIS A 155 0.06 -0.73 -4.34
C HIS A 155 0.07 0.63 -5.03
N ILE A 156 -0.54 1.64 -4.41
CA ILE A 156 -0.51 3.01 -4.92
C ILE A 156 0.91 3.59 -4.85
N ILE A 157 1.69 3.29 -3.80
CA ILE A 157 3.12 3.65 -3.75
C ILE A 157 3.88 2.98 -4.90
N HIS A 158 3.59 1.72 -5.21
CA HIS A 158 4.21 1.04 -6.33
C HIS A 158 3.88 1.71 -7.66
N LEU A 159 2.61 2.04 -7.89
CA LEU A 159 2.17 2.71 -9.11
C LEU A 159 2.78 4.11 -9.22
N LEU A 160 2.76 4.91 -8.15
CA LEU A 160 3.34 6.26 -8.13
C LEU A 160 4.85 6.24 -8.41
N ASP A 161 5.59 5.24 -7.93
CA ASP A 161 7.01 5.09 -8.28
C ASP A 161 7.24 4.79 -9.77
N HIS A 162 6.24 4.20 -10.45
CA HIS A 162 6.28 3.93 -11.88
C HIS A 162 5.90 5.16 -12.72
N ILE A 163 4.80 5.85 -12.37
CA ILE A 163 4.22 6.93 -13.17
C ILE A 163 4.78 8.33 -12.86
N ALA A 164 5.46 8.53 -11.72
CA ALA A 164 6.02 9.82 -11.36
C ALA A 164 7.27 10.12 -12.20
N ILE A 165 7.08 10.89 -13.28
CA ILE A 165 8.15 11.28 -14.20
C ILE A 165 8.76 12.64 -13.81
N GLY A 166 7.93 13.58 -13.34
CA GLY A 166 8.35 14.95 -12.99
C GLY A 166 9.19 14.99 -11.71
N PRO A 167 10.27 15.81 -11.65
CA PRO A 167 11.11 15.90 -10.44
C PRO A 167 10.34 16.44 -9.23
N ASP A 168 9.42 17.38 -9.46
CA ASP A 168 8.57 17.96 -8.41
C ASP A 168 7.57 16.93 -7.87
N ASP A 169 6.94 16.16 -8.77
CA ASP A 169 6.03 15.07 -8.42
C ASP A 169 6.73 14.00 -7.58
N VAL A 170 7.89 13.53 -8.04
CA VAL A 170 8.72 12.56 -7.32
C VAL A 170 9.09 13.08 -5.93
N LEU A 171 9.47 14.36 -5.82
CA LEU A 171 9.84 14.95 -4.52
C LEU A 171 8.62 15.07 -3.59
N ALA A 172 7.48 15.53 -4.10
CA ALA A 172 6.25 15.68 -3.33
C ALA A 172 5.76 14.33 -2.80
N PHE A 173 5.70 13.33 -3.68
CA PHE A 173 5.36 11.95 -3.35
C PHE A 173 6.30 11.36 -2.29
N ARG A 174 7.63 11.41 -2.50
CA ARG A 174 8.60 10.86 -1.55
C ARG A 174 8.57 11.58 -0.20
N ARG A 175 8.34 12.91 -0.20
CA ARG A 175 8.17 13.68 1.03
C ARG A 175 6.96 13.20 1.82
N ARG A 176 5.83 12.94 1.15
CA ARG A 176 4.62 12.41 1.79
C ARG A 176 4.85 11.01 2.35
N VAL A 177 5.50 10.11 1.61
CA VAL A 177 5.88 8.78 2.10
C VAL A 177 6.80 8.89 3.33
N HIS A 178 7.79 9.79 3.31
CA HIS A 178 8.69 10.01 4.45
C HIS A 178 7.93 10.50 5.70
N GLN A 179 7.01 11.46 5.54
CA GLN A 179 6.18 11.96 6.64
C GLN A 179 5.36 10.84 7.27
N LEU A 180 4.75 9.99 6.43
CA LEU A 180 3.97 8.84 6.89
C LEU A 180 4.85 7.85 7.67
N LEU A 181 6.04 7.51 7.15
CA LEU A 181 6.99 6.61 7.81
C LEU A 181 7.47 7.16 9.16
N LYS A 182 7.65 8.47 9.29
CA LYS A 182 8.06 9.13 10.54
C LYS A 182 7.05 8.94 11.67
N LYS A 183 5.76 8.76 11.35
CA LYS A 183 4.72 8.46 12.36
C LYS A 183 4.83 7.05 12.95
N LYS A 184 5.70 6.19 12.38
CA LYS A 184 5.94 4.81 12.84
C LYS A 184 4.65 4.02 13.01
N PHE A 185 3.73 4.18 12.07
CA PHE A 185 2.51 3.39 12.07
C PHE A 185 2.81 1.93 11.73
N SER A 186 1.99 1.04 12.26
CA SER A 186 2.08 -0.39 12.01
C SER A 186 0.68 -0.99 11.91
N LEU A 187 0.61 -2.19 11.38
CA LEU A 187 -0.56 -3.04 11.57
C LEU A 187 -0.72 -3.44 13.04
N MET A 188 -1.89 -3.97 13.38
CA MET A 188 -2.21 -4.46 14.73
C MET A 188 -1.28 -5.60 15.18
N ASP A 189 -0.72 -6.36 14.24
CA ASP A 189 0.27 -7.39 14.52
C ASP A 189 1.72 -6.88 14.50
N GLY A 190 1.92 -5.56 14.49
CA GLY A 190 3.22 -4.90 14.49
C GLY A 190 3.92 -4.85 13.13
N ARG A 191 3.34 -5.42 12.05
CA ARG A 191 3.97 -5.36 10.72
C ARG A 191 4.00 -3.92 10.20
N THR A 192 5.16 -3.51 9.69
CA THR A 192 5.37 -2.23 9.00
C THR A 192 5.21 -2.37 7.48
N LEU A 193 5.19 -1.26 6.74
CA LEU A 193 5.17 -1.30 5.26
C LEU A 193 6.30 -2.15 4.67
N LEU A 194 7.49 -2.16 5.28
CA LEU A 194 8.60 -3.02 4.84
C LEU A 194 8.31 -4.51 5.04
N HIS A 195 7.60 -4.90 6.11
CA HIS A 195 7.18 -6.29 6.27
C HIS A 195 6.19 -6.71 5.18
N LEU A 196 5.23 -5.83 4.87
CA LEU A 196 4.19 -6.08 3.88
C LEU A 196 4.74 -6.10 2.46
N ALA A 197 5.67 -5.20 2.12
CA ALA A 197 6.36 -5.22 0.84
C ALA A 197 7.08 -6.53 0.56
N MET A 198 7.41 -7.31 1.61
CA MET A 198 8.07 -8.61 1.56
C MET A 198 7.12 -9.79 1.67
N ASP A 199 5.81 -9.59 1.81
CA ASP A 199 4.85 -10.69 1.94
C ASP A 199 4.10 -10.89 0.61
N TYR A 200 4.12 -12.10 0.07
CA TYR A 200 3.38 -12.44 -1.16
C TYR A 200 1.87 -12.25 -0.99
N LYS A 201 1.38 -12.35 0.25
CA LYS A 201 -0.02 -12.10 0.59
C LYS A 201 -0.44 -10.69 0.25
N THR A 202 0.49 -9.74 0.29
CA THR A 202 0.19 -8.35 -0.07
C THR A 202 -0.15 -8.20 -1.53
N SER A 203 0.23 -9.12 -2.42
CA SER A 203 -0.17 -9.06 -3.84
C SER A 203 -1.67 -9.18 -4.07
N ASN A 204 -2.42 -9.70 -3.09
CA ASN A 204 -3.85 -9.94 -3.21
C ASN A 204 -4.61 -9.20 -2.12
N ILE A 205 -5.69 -8.51 -2.49
CA ILE A 205 -6.58 -7.81 -1.57
C ILE A 205 -7.99 -8.33 -1.82
N GLY A 206 -8.62 -8.93 -0.80
CA GLY A 206 -9.98 -9.46 -0.93
C GLY A 206 -10.15 -10.63 -1.92
N GLY A 207 -9.05 -11.25 -2.37
CA GLY A 207 -9.05 -12.32 -3.38
C GLY A 207 -8.69 -11.85 -4.79
N ASP A 208 -8.68 -10.54 -5.03
CA ASP A 208 -8.22 -9.93 -6.28
C ASP A 208 -6.71 -9.71 -6.27
N PHE A 209 -6.06 -9.97 -7.40
CA PHE A 209 -4.64 -9.65 -7.63
C PHE A 209 -4.49 -8.18 -8.03
N TYR A 210 -3.49 -7.50 -7.46
CA TYR A 210 -3.19 -6.09 -7.77
C TYR A 210 -1.78 -5.95 -8.36
N SER A 211 -0.74 -6.09 -7.54
CA SER A 211 0.64 -6.00 -8.02
C SER A 211 1.49 -7.09 -7.38
N LYS A 212 2.52 -7.54 -8.09
CA LYS A 212 3.38 -8.61 -7.60
C LYS A 212 4.27 -8.13 -6.45
N PHE A 213 4.05 -8.66 -5.26
CA PHE A 213 4.96 -8.60 -4.11
C PHE A 213 5.56 -9.99 -3.84
N PRO A 214 6.84 -10.10 -3.43
CA PRO A 214 7.79 -9.03 -3.07
C PRO A 214 8.26 -8.12 -4.22
N ASN A 215 8.27 -6.80 -3.98
CA ASN A 215 8.70 -5.81 -4.99
C ASN A 215 9.97 -5.06 -4.57
N ARG A 216 11.04 -5.20 -5.35
CA ARG A 216 12.35 -4.57 -5.06
C ARG A 216 12.32 -3.05 -5.13
N GLN A 217 11.59 -2.47 -6.08
CA GLN A 217 11.56 -1.02 -6.24
C GLN A 217 10.85 -0.36 -5.07
N VAL A 218 9.71 -0.93 -4.66
CA VAL A 218 8.99 -0.49 -3.45
C VAL A 218 9.87 -0.56 -2.21
N VAL A 219 10.64 -1.64 -2.00
CA VAL A 219 11.58 -1.70 -0.87
C VAL A 219 12.63 -0.60 -0.94
N LYS A 220 13.26 -0.42 -2.11
CA LYS A 220 14.28 0.63 -2.28
C LYS A 220 13.71 2.01 -2.00
N LEU A 221 12.50 2.29 -2.47
CA LEU A 221 11.81 3.54 -2.22
C LEU A 221 11.54 3.72 -0.73
N LEU A 222 10.93 2.73 -0.07
CA LEU A 222 10.61 2.82 1.35
C LEU A 222 11.86 3.04 2.21
N VAL A 223 12.93 2.29 1.93
CA VAL A 223 14.22 2.46 2.62
C VAL A 223 14.82 3.83 2.33
N GLY A 224 14.81 4.29 1.08
CA GLY A 224 15.27 5.61 0.68
C GLY A 224 14.46 6.76 1.32
N CYS A 225 13.19 6.51 1.62
CA CYS A 225 12.32 7.43 2.36
C CYS A 225 12.45 7.29 3.89
N GLY A 226 13.40 6.51 4.40
CA GLY A 226 13.70 6.41 5.83
C GLY A 226 12.90 5.36 6.59
N ALA A 227 12.39 4.33 5.92
CA ALA A 227 11.75 3.21 6.61
C ALA A 227 12.74 2.47 7.52
N GLU A 228 12.28 2.08 8.72
CA GLU A 228 13.11 1.40 9.71
C GLU A 228 13.38 -0.06 9.29
N VAL A 229 14.59 -0.30 8.77
CA VAL A 229 15.02 -1.57 8.16
C VAL A 229 14.97 -2.75 9.15
N ASN A 230 15.22 -2.48 10.42
CA ASN A 230 15.23 -3.47 11.50
C ASN A 230 13.99 -3.40 12.40
N ALA A 231 12.89 -2.78 11.92
CA ALA A 231 11.63 -2.82 12.65
C ALA A 231 11.20 -4.27 12.89
N VAL A 232 10.49 -4.53 13.99
CA VAL A 232 10.06 -5.86 14.38
C VAL A 232 8.54 -5.97 14.42
N ASP A 233 7.99 -7.06 13.88
CA ASP A 233 6.58 -7.41 14.05
C ASP A 233 6.28 -7.96 15.46
N GLY A 234 5.02 -8.30 15.73
CA GLY A 234 4.58 -8.87 17.01
C GLY A 234 5.21 -10.23 17.35
N ARG A 235 5.86 -10.89 16.39
CA ARG A 235 6.64 -12.14 16.58
C ARG A 235 8.15 -11.89 16.63
N ALA A 236 8.56 -10.62 16.69
CA ALA A 236 9.94 -10.17 16.58
C ALA A 236 10.63 -10.55 15.26
N ASN A 237 9.87 -10.78 14.18
CA ASN A 237 10.46 -10.89 12.85
C ASN A 237 10.83 -9.50 12.35
N THR A 238 12.01 -9.37 11.75
CA THR A 238 12.38 -8.21 10.94
C THR A 238 11.94 -8.40 9.49
N PRO A 239 11.94 -7.36 8.63
CA PRO A 239 11.71 -7.54 7.20
C PRO A 239 12.62 -8.60 6.55
N LEU A 240 13.86 -8.71 7.04
CA LEU A 240 14.81 -9.74 6.57
C LEU A 240 14.37 -11.17 6.97
N HIS A 241 13.76 -11.35 8.15
CA HIS A 241 13.15 -12.64 8.51
C HIS A 241 12.00 -13.01 7.58
N VAL A 242 11.16 -12.04 7.18
CA VAL A 242 10.07 -12.28 6.23
C VAL A 242 10.64 -12.76 4.89
N CYS A 243 11.66 -12.06 4.39
CA CYS A 243 12.38 -12.46 3.18
C CYS A 243 12.96 -13.88 3.29
N SER A 244 13.69 -14.19 4.36
CA SER A 244 14.27 -15.53 4.58
C SER A 244 13.22 -16.63 4.66
N LYS A 245 12.11 -16.38 5.36
CA LYS A 245 11.00 -17.33 5.48
C LYS A 245 10.36 -17.64 4.13
N LEU A 246 10.28 -16.66 3.22
CA LEU A 246 9.76 -16.92 1.87
C LEU A 246 10.62 -17.91 1.12
N VAL A 247 11.94 -17.74 1.18
CA VAL A 247 12.89 -18.61 0.49
C VAL A 247 12.83 -20.03 1.05
N GLN A 248 12.80 -20.16 2.39
CA GLN A 248 12.75 -21.46 3.06
C GLN A 248 11.50 -22.29 2.74
N LYS A 249 10.40 -21.66 2.34
CA LYS A 249 9.18 -22.40 1.95
C LYS A 249 9.37 -23.22 0.67
N GLY A 250 10.42 -22.97 -0.12
CA GLY A 250 10.79 -23.80 -1.28
C GLY A 250 9.85 -23.72 -2.48
N ASN A 251 8.86 -22.82 -2.45
CA ASN A 251 7.84 -22.69 -3.50
C ASN A 251 8.14 -21.59 -4.54
N LEU A 252 9.38 -21.06 -4.57
CA LEU A 252 9.75 -19.94 -5.43
C LEU A 252 10.37 -20.45 -6.73
N ASP A 253 10.00 -19.82 -7.85
CA ASP A 253 10.70 -20.04 -9.12
C ASP A 253 12.10 -19.38 -9.13
N GLN A 254 12.89 -19.65 -10.17
CA GLN A 254 14.25 -19.11 -10.30
C GLN A 254 14.28 -17.56 -10.37
N ALA A 255 13.25 -16.94 -10.97
CA ALA A 255 13.16 -15.49 -11.12
C ALA A 255 12.80 -14.80 -9.79
N GLU A 256 11.89 -15.38 -9.02
CA GLU A 256 11.47 -14.97 -7.69
C GLU A 256 12.59 -15.15 -6.67
N MET A 257 13.38 -16.22 -6.81
CA MET A 257 14.58 -16.43 -6.01
C MET A 257 15.62 -15.35 -6.32
N ALA A 258 15.85 -15.03 -7.59
CA ALA A 258 16.75 -13.95 -7.99
C ALA A 258 16.25 -12.57 -7.51
N GLN A 259 14.93 -12.32 -7.54
CA GLN A 259 14.33 -11.09 -7.03
C GLN A 259 14.49 -10.99 -5.50
N SER A 260 14.19 -12.06 -4.77
CA SER A 260 14.38 -12.15 -3.31
C SER A 260 15.84 -11.93 -2.92
N ALA A 261 16.79 -12.47 -3.70
CA ALA A 261 18.21 -12.20 -3.53
C ALA A 261 18.56 -10.71 -3.73
N LYS A 262 18.03 -10.06 -4.78
CA LYS A 262 18.22 -8.61 -4.99
C LYS A 262 17.65 -7.80 -3.83
N ILE A 263 16.50 -8.19 -3.30
CA ILE A 263 15.86 -7.50 -2.18
C ILE A 263 16.65 -7.68 -0.88
N ALA A 264 17.07 -8.91 -0.55
CA ALA A 264 17.92 -9.17 0.60
C ALA A 264 19.22 -8.36 0.57
N LYS A 265 19.85 -8.21 -0.61
CA LYS A 265 21.02 -7.33 -0.78
C LYS A 265 20.71 -5.88 -0.45
N VAL A 266 19.56 -5.35 -0.87
CA VAL A 266 19.15 -3.97 -0.57
C VAL A 266 19.00 -3.79 0.94
N LEU A 267 18.32 -4.71 1.62
CA LEU A 267 18.14 -4.65 3.08
C LEU A 267 19.48 -4.69 3.82
N ILE A 268 20.35 -5.62 3.47
CA ILE A 268 21.68 -5.77 4.10
C ILE A 268 22.55 -4.54 3.85
N ALA A 269 22.58 -4.03 2.62
CA ALA A 269 23.31 -2.81 2.29
C ALA A 269 22.76 -1.58 3.05
N SER A 270 21.49 -1.62 3.44
CA SER A 270 20.82 -0.56 4.21
C SER A 270 20.88 -0.79 5.73
N GLY A 271 21.70 -1.74 6.20
CA GLY A 271 21.95 -1.97 7.62
C GLY A 271 21.03 -3.00 8.28
N ALA A 272 20.41 -3.91 7.53
CA ALA A 272 19.65 -5.01 8.11
C ALA A 272 20.55 -5.96 8.92
N HIS A 273 20.18 -6.23 10.17
CA HIS A 273 20.86 -7.20 11.03
C HIS A 273 20.55 -8.62 10.57
N MET A 274 21.58 -9.33 10.09
CA MET A 274 21.48 -10.73 9.68
C MET A 274 21.36 -11.70 10.86
N ASP A 275 21.85 -11.28 12.02
CA ASP A 275 21.93 -12.04 13.26
C ASP A 275 20.82 -11.71 14.25
N ALA A 276 19.85 -10.88 13.86
CA ALA A 276 18.65 -10.64 14.65
C ALA A 276 17.88 -11.94 14.88
N ARG A 277 17.34 -12.13 16.09
CA ARG A 277 16.56 -13.32 16.49
C ARG A 277 15.12 -12.99 16.78
N ASN A 278 14.21 -13.70 16.13
CA ASN A 278 12.78 -13.60 16.43
C ASN A 278 12.40 -14.32 17.74
N LYS A 279 11.12 -14.25 18.14
CA LYS A 279 10.61 -14.90 19.36
C LYS A 279 10.75 -16.44 19.35
N ARG A 280 11.00 -17.05 18.19
CA ARG A 280 11.24 -18.49 18.02
C ARG A 280 12.74 -18.84 18.03
N GLY A 281 13.62 -17.86 18.21
CA GLY A 281 15.07 -18.03 18.19
C GLY A 281 15.65 -18.23 16.78
N GLN A 282 14.86 -18.04 15.72
CA GLN A 282 15.32 -18.16 14.33
C GLN A 282 16.11 -16.89 13.95
N LEU A 283 17.17 -17.04 13.17
CA LEU A 283 17.96 -15.92 12.69
C LEU A 283 17.33 -15.31 11.43
N ALA A 284 17.51 -14.00 11.27
CA ALA A 284 17.12 -13.30 10.06
C ALA A 284 17.82 -13.86 8.80
N SER A 285 19.02 -14.43 8.94
CA SER A 285 19.80 -14.99 7.84
C SER A 285 19.49 -16.44 7.46
N ASP A 286 18.70 -17.19 8.24
CA ASP A 286 18.56 -18.65 8.09
C ASP A 286 18.10 -19.09 6.69
N GLY A 287 17.34 -18.25 5.97
CA GLY A 287 16.85 -18.54 4.62
C GLY A 287 17.75 -18.01 3.50
N LEU A 288 18.73 -17.16 3.82
CA LEU A 288 19.55 -16.48 2.81
C LEU A 288 20.60 -17.40 2.19
N THR A 289 20.96 -18.50 2.85
CA THR A 289 21.92 -19.50 2.35
C THR A 289 21.43 -20.21 1.09
N GLN A 290 20.11 -20.28 0.90
CA GLN A 290 19.48 -20.87 -0.29
C GLN A 290 19.46 -19.90 -1.48
N LEU A 291 19.70 -18.61 -1.25
CA LEU A 291 19.74 -17.63 -2.31
C LEU A 291 21.14 -17.63 -2.97
N PRO A 292 21.24 -17.29 -4.28
CA PRO A 292 22.51 -17.11 -4.97
C PRO A 292 23.19 -15.80 -4.53
N LEU A 293 23.51 -15.70 -3.25
CA LEU A 293 24.08 -14.55 -2.58
C LEU A 293 25.53 -14.86 -2.23
N GLN A 294 26.46 -14.12 -2.83
CA GLN A 294 27.84 -14.05 -2.33
C GLN A 294 27.89 -13.15 -1.09
N LEU A 295 27.24 -13.56 0.00
CA LEU A 295 27.34 -12.87 1.27
C LEU A 295 28.56 -13.38 2.01
N ARG A 296 29.44 -12.47 2.45
CA ARG A 296 30.46 -12.76 3.45
C ARG A 296 29.90 -12.33 4.80
N PRO A 297 29.42 -13.26 5.66
CA PRO A 297 28.72 -12.90 6.90
C PRO A 297 29.56 -12.00 7.82
N LEU A 298 30.87 -12.22 7.84
CA LEU A 298 31.86 -11.46 8.62
C LEU A 298 31.89 -9.96 8.29
N ASN A 299 31.49 -9.55 7.08
CA ASN A 299 31.52 -8.14 6.68
C ASN A 299 30.29 -7.36 7.17
N HIS A 300 29.27 -8.06 7.67
CA HIS A 300 27.96 -7.48 7.98
C HIS A 300 27.53 -7.71 9.43
N VAL A 301 28.34 -8.42 10.22
CA VAL A 301 28.17 -8.57 11.67
C VAL A 301 29.19 -7.68 12.36
N THR A 302 28.72 -6.65 13.07
CA THR A 302 29.61 -5.74 13.79
C THR A 302 29.99 -6.30 15.16
N LEU A 303 31.09 -5.82 15.74
CA LEU A 303 31.50 -6.19 17.11
C LEU A 303 30.37 -5.92 18.13
N LYS A 304 29.60 -4.85 17.91
CA LYS A 304 28.42 -4.53 18.72
C LYS A 304 27.37 -5.64 18.67
N CYS A 305 27.11 -6.20 17.49
CA CYS A 305 26.17 -7.32 17.31
C CYS A 305 26.69 -8.57 18.01
N LEU A 306 27.99 -8.88 17.88
CA LEU A 306 28.63 -10.00 18.59
C LEU A 306 28.51 -9.85 20.11
N ALA A 307 28.80 -8.66 20.65
CA ALA A 307 28.68 -8.39 22.08
C ALA A 307 27.23 -8.53 22.56
N ALA A 308 26.26 -7.94 21.85
CA ALA A 308 24.84 -8.08 22.15
C ALA A 308 24.39 -9.55 22.14
N ARG A 309 24.84 -10.32 21.14
CA ARG A 309 24.57 -11.74 21.03
C ARG A 309 25.13 -12.52 22.20
N THR A 310 26.36 -12.24 22.63
CA THR A 310 26.98 -12.90 23.79
C THR A 310 26.20 -12.58 25.07
N VAL A 311 25.82 -11.31 25.29
CA VAL A 311 25.01 -10.89 26.43
C VAL A 311 23.70 -11.67 26.49
N ARG A 312 22.99 -11.80 25.36
CA ARG A 312 21.72 -12.53 25.33
C ARG A 312 21.90 -14.06 25.39
N SER A 313 22.89 -14.63 24.73
CA SER A 313 23.13 -16.09 24.76
C SER A 313 23.59 -16.60 26.12
N SER A 314 24.26 -15.75 26.90
CA SER A 314 24.76 -16.06 28.23
C SER A 314 23.85 -15.54 29.35
N GLU A 315 22.66 -15.05 29.01
CA GLU A 315 21.65 -14.53 29.94
C GLU A 315 22.22 -13.51 30.96
N ILE A 316 23.16 -12.67 30.52
CA ILE A 316 23.83 -11.70 31.37
C ILE A 316 22.86 -10.58 31.70
N ALA A 317 22.67 -10.27 32.99
CA ALA A 317 21.87 -9.12 33.41
C ALA A 317 22.53 -7.82 32.94
N TYR A 318 21.83 -7.04 32.12
CA TYR A 318 22.34 -5.79 31.54
C TYR A 318 21.46 -4.56 31.89
N GLU A 319 20.31 -4.76 32.52
CA GLU A 319 19.45 -3.68 32.99
C GLU A 319 20.14 -2.91 34.12
N GLY A 320 20.36 -1.60 33.91
CA GLY A 320 21.08 -0.74 34.87
C GLY A 320 22.58 -0.59 34.58
N GLU A 321 23.19 -1.56 33.91
CA GLU A 321 24.64 -1.57 33.57
C GLU A 321 24.93 -0.88 32.23
N VAL A 322 24.01 -0.97 31.28
CA VAL A 322 24.13 -0.31 29.96
C VAL A 322 23.06 0.77 29.75
N PRO A 323 23.37 1.83 28.97
CA PRO A 323 22.41 2.87 28.62
C PRO A 323 21.12 2.31 28.02
N LYS A 324 19.97 2.89 28.39
CA LYS A 324 18.63 2.49 27.89
C LYS A 324 18.51 2.48 26.36
N SER A 325 19.31 3.29 25.66
CA SER A 325 19.37 3.30 24.19
C SER A 325 19.89 1.99 23.59
N LEU A 326 20.68 1.22 24.33
CA LEU A 326 21.24 -0.06 23.90
C LEU A 326 20.35 -1.26 24.21
N HIS A 327 19.35 -1.11 25.09
CA HIS A 327 18.46 -2.20 25.48
C HIS A 327 17.75 -2.78 24.26
N LYS A 328 17.12 -1.92 23.43
CA LYS A 328 16.47 -2.35 22.17
C LYS A 328 17.42 -3.07 21.19
N PHE A 329 18.71 -2.71 21.22
CA PHE A 329 19.71 -3.33 20.36
C PHE A 329 20.09 -4.72 20.88
N ILE A 330 20.23 -4.89 22.20
CA ILE A 330 20.48 -6.18 22.83
C ILE A 330 19.27 -7.10 22.67
N GLU A 331 18.06 -6.59 22.87
CA GLU A 331 16.79 -7.30 22.64
C GLU A 331 16.57 -7.74 21.19
N LEU A 332 17.28 -7.17 20.22
CA LEU A 332 17.19 -7.57 18.81
C LEU A 332 17.98 -8.88 18.52
N HIS A 333 19.05 -9.17 19.28
CA HIS A 333 20.02 -10.25 19.01
C HIS A 333 19.83 -11.43 19.95
#